data_AF-A0A0P7W679-F1
#
_entry.id   AF-A0A0P7W679-F1
#
_cell.length_a   1.000
_cell.length_b   1.000
_cell.length_c   1.000
_cell.angle_alpha   90.00
_cell.angle_beta   90.00
_cell.angle_gamma   90.00
#
_symmetry.space_group_name_H-M   'P 1'
#
loop_
_entity.id
_entity.type
_entity.pdbx_description
1 polymer ?
#
loop_
_entity_poly.entity_id
_entity_poly.type
_entity_poly.pdbx_seq_one_letter_code
_entity_poly.pdbx_strand_id
1 'polypeptide(L)'
;MLRLSRRITGGAALGLYLWIGALTWFSVIPGAAGYWPPDFHVLGYDVEKIEPFVTSLTEEAAASYGYILRVLDPALVVLLATWITLMGWRAPIVRGIVALLAATYAVLDLAEDRAIHQVTFVTVLQPELVATSSAFTKAKFASLFSALMAMIWAMRREAG
;
A
#
# COMPACT_ATOMS: atom_id res chain seq x y z
N MET A 1 17.97 -16.10 14.75
CA MET A 1 16.62 -15.50 14.90
C MET A 1 16.33 -14.47 13.82
N LEU A 2 17.13 -13.42 13.67
CA LEU A 2 16.87 -12.33 12.69
C LEU A 2 16.71 -12.77 11.21
N ARG A 3 17.47 -13.79 10.76
CA ARG A 3 17.35 -14.35 9.39
C ARG A 3 16.01 -15.06 9.17
N LEU A 4 15.50 -15.76 10.18
CA LEU A 4 14.22 -16.47 10.12
C LEU A 4 13.07 -15.45 10.09
N SER A 5 13.11 -14.44 10.96
CA SER A 5 12.12 -13.36 10.99
C SER A 5 11.98 -12.64 9.65
N ARG A 6 13.10 -12.36 8.96
CA ARG A 6 13.08 -11.78 7.60
C ARG A 6 12.41 -12.68 6.57
N ARG A 7 12.70 -13.98 6.59
CA ARG A 7 12.09 -14.93 5.64
C ARG A 7 10.59 -15.05 5.86
N ILE A 8 10.17 -15.11 7.14
CA ILE A 8 8.75 -15.20 7.50
C ILE A 8 8.02 -13.92 7.09
N THR A 9 8.50 -12.75 7.55
CA THR A 9 7.84 -11.47 7.24
C THR A 9 7.83 -11.16 5.74
N GLY A 10 8.95 -11.39 5.04
CA GLY A 10 9.02 -11.19 3.59
C GLY A 10 8.19 -12.18 2.80
N GLY A 11 8.19 -13.45 3.19
CA GLY A 11 7.36 -14.48 2.55
C GLY A 11 5.86 -14.24 2.77
N ALA A 12 5.47 -13.85 3.98
CA ALA A 12 4.09 -13.50 4.31
C ALA A 12 3.63 -12.23 3.57
N ALA A 13 4.47 -11.18 3.52
CA ALA A 13 4.19 -9.97 2.75
C ALA A 13 4.03 -10.28 1.25
N LEU A 14 4.92 -11.09 0.67
CA LEU A 14 4.82 -11.50 -0.72
C LEU A 14 3.54 -12.32 -0.97
N GLY A 15 3.22 -13.27 -0.09
CA GLY A 15 2.00 -14.07 -0.19
C GLY A 15 0.73 -13.21 -0.16
N LEU A 16 0.66 -12.24 0.78
CA LEU A 16 -0.45 -11.29 0.84
C LEU A 16 -0.51 -10.40 -0.39
N TYR A 17 0.61 -9.85 -0.85
CA TYR A 17 0.66 -9.02 -2.05
C TYR A 17 0.12 -9.77 -3.28
N LEU A 18 0.53 -11.04 -3.46
CA LEU A 18 0.02 -11.88 -4.55
C LEU A 18 -1.46 -12.19 -4.39
N TRP A 19 -1.94 -12.40 -3.17
CA TRP A 19 -3.36 -12.64 -2.90
C TRP A 19 -4.22 -11.39 -3.16
N ILE A 20 -3.80 -10.23 -2.66
CA ILE A 20 -4.45 -8.93 -2.95
C ILE A 20 -4.47 -8.68 -4.45
N GLY A 21 -3.35 -8.91 -5.15
CA GLY A 21 -3.27 -8.80 -6.61
C GLY A 21 -4.25 -9.74 -7.32
N ALA A 22 -4.37 -10.99 -6.86
CA ALA A 22 -5.32 -11.95 -7.41
C ALA A 22 -6.79 -11.52 -7.17
N LEU A 23 -7.14 -11.10 -5.95
CA LEU A 23 -8.50 -10.60 -5.65
C LEU A 23 -8.82 -9.36 -6.50
N THR A 24 -7.85 -8.45 -6.63
CA THR A 24 -8.03 -7.24 -7.43
C THR A 24 -8.26 -7.59 -8.91
N TRP A 25 -7.42 -8.49 -9.45
CA TRP A 25 -7.47 -8.85 -10.86
C TRP A 25 -8.69 -9.70 -11.24
N PHE A 26 -9.06 -10.67 -10.41
CA PHE A 26 -10.13 -11.63 -10.73
C PHE A 26 -11.51 -11.21 -10.20
N SER A 27 -11.59 -10.29 -9.23
CA SER A 27 -12.86 -9.84 -8.65
C SER A 27 -13.09 -8.35 -8.80
N VAL A 28 -12.18 -7.51 -8.28
CA VAL A 28 -12.42 -6.06 -8.21
C VAL A 28 -12.48 -5.40 -9.58
N ILE A 29 -11.46 -5.60 -10.43
CA ILE A 29 -11.38 -4.97 -11.75
C ILE A 29 -12.54 -5.43 -12.66
N PRO A 30 -12.86 -6.74 -12.79
CA PRO A 30 -14.01 -7.18 -13.57
C PRO A 30 -15.33 -6.61 -13.06
N GLY A 31 -15.52 -6.56 -11.74
CA GLY A 31 -16.71 -5.98 -11.13
C GLY A 31 -16.71 -4.45 -11.08
N ALA A 32 -15.66 -3.79 -11.56
CA ALA A 32 -15.57 -2.35 -11.79
C ALA A 32 -15.53 -2.02 -13.29
N ALA A 33 -16.13 -2.88 -14.14
CA ALA A 33 -16.13 -2.73 -15.59
C ALA A 33 -14.74 -2.51 -16.24
N GLY A 34 -13.67 -3.01 -15.60
CA GLY A 34 -12.29 -2.87 -16.06
C GLY A 34 -11.58 -1.60 -15.57
N TYR A 35 -12.24 -0.73 -14.80
CA TYR A 35 -11.60 0.45 -14.22
C TYR A 35 -10.66 0.06 -13.07
N TRP A 36 -9.56 0.79 -12.97
CA TRP A 36 -8.55 0.54 -11.95
C TRP A 36 -8.95 1.18 -10.62
N PRO A 37 -8.65 0.52 -9.48
CA PRO A 37 -8.86 1.12 -8.17
C PRO A 37 -7.96 2.36 -7.92
N PRO A 38 -8.36 3.28 -7.02
CA PRO A 38 -7.61 4.50 -6.73
C PRO A 38 -6.12 4.30 -6.37
N ASP A 39 -5.78 3.25 -5.62
CA ASP A 39 -4.43 2.92 -5.14
C ASP A 39 -3.46 2.52 -6.27
N PHE A 40 -3.96 2.22 -7.48
CA PHE A 40 -3.14 1.94 -8.67
C PHE A 40 -2.68 3.22 -9.38
N HIS A 41 -3.21 4.38 -9.00
CA HIS A 41 -2.84 5.65 -9.58
C HIS A 41 -1.69 6.30 -8.82
N VAL A 42 -0.47 5.79 -9.03
CA VAL A 42 0.78 6.20 -8.34
C VAL A 42 1.04 7.71 -8.37
N LEU A 43 0.67 8.37 -9.47
CA LEU A 43 0.84 9.83 -9.65
C LEU A 43 -0.34 10.66 -9.13
N GLY A 44 -1.30 10.01 -8.47
CA GLY A 44 -2.54 10.60 -8.00
C GLY A 44 -3.70 10.53 -9.00
N TYR A 45 -4.81 11.07 -8.55
CA TYR A 45 -6.11 11.04 -9.19
C TYR A 45 -7.00 12.18 -8.68
N ASP A 46 -8.04 12.48 -9.44
CA ASP A 46 -9.12 13.38 -9.10
C ASP A 46 -10.46 12.62 -9.19
N VAL A 47 -11.57 13.33 -8.99
CA VAL A 47 -12.92 12.74 -9.02
C VAL A 47 -13.21 12.10 -10.37
N GLU A 48 -12.95 12.80 -11.47
CA GLU A 48 -13.24 12.32 -12.83
C GLU A 48 -12.53 11.00 -13.13
N LYS A 49 -11.30 10.84 -12.62
CA LYS A 49 -10.52 9.63 -12.84
C LYS A 49 -11.01 8.41 -12.06
N ILE A 50 -11.54 8.58 -10.85
CA ILE A 50 -11.99 7.45 -10.01
C ILE A 50 -13.51 7.24 -10.00
N GLU A 51 -14.29 8.20 -10.45
CA GLU A 51 -15.75 8.10 -10.55
C GLU A 51 -16.20 6.87 -11.34
N PRO A 52 -15.62 6.53 -12.51
CA PRO A 52 -16.01 5.34 -13.25
C PRO A 52 -15.79 4.05 -12.46
N PHE A 53 -14.71 3.96 -11.67
CA PHE A 53 -14.46 2.83 -10.79
C PHE A 53 -15.52 2.70 -9.70
N VAL A 54 -15.78 3.80 -8.97
CA VAL A 54 -16.73 3.79 -7.83
C VAL A 54 -18.16 3.51 -8.29
N THR A 55 -18.58 4.10 -9.42
CA THR A 55 -19.95 4.00 -9.93
C THR A 55 -20.24 2.69 -10.65
N SER A 56 -19.22 1.98 -11.14
CA SER A 56 -19.39 0.68 -11.81
C SER A 56 -19.21 -0.52 -10.89
N LEU A 57 -18.82 -0.29 -9.63
CA LEU A 57 -18.49 -1.32 -8.66
C LEU A 57 -19.72 -2.18 -8.32
N THR A 58 -19.70 -3.46 -8.67
CA THR A 58 -20.71 -4.42 -8.24
C THR A 58 -20.62 -4.68 -6.73
N GLU A 59 -21.70 -5.17 -6.12
CA GLU A 59 -21.73 -5.47 -4.68
C GLU A 59 -20.64 -6.47 -4.26
N GLU A 60 -20.40 -7.50 -5.08
CA GLU A 60 -19.38 -8.53 -4.83
C GLU A 60 -17.94 -7.95 -4.92
N ALA A 61 -17.69 -7.07 -5.90
CA ALA A 61 -16.41 -6.38 -6.03
C ALA A 61 -16.23 -5.35 -4.92
N ALA A 62 -17.29 -4.66 -4.51
CA ALA A 62 -17.31 -3.74 -3.38
C ALA A 62 -16.96 -4.45 -2.07
N ALA A 63 -17.54 -5.62 -1.81
CA ALA A 63 -17.20 -6.44 -0.65
C ALA A 63 -15.73 -6.88 -0.66
N SER A 64 -15.23 -7.32 -1.82
CA SER A 64 -13.84 -7.73 -1.99
C SER A 64 -12.87 -6.57 -1.79
N TYR A 65 -13.12 -5.42 -2.42
CA TYR A 65 -12.26 -4.24 -2.30
C TYR A 65 -12.33 -3.64 -0.88
N GLY A 66 -13.51 -3.59 -0.28
CA GLY A 66 -13.67 -3.19 1.12
C GLY A 66 -12.99 -4.12 2.12
N TYR A 67 -12.83 -5.41 1.79
CA TYR A 67 -12.05 -6.36 2.59
C TYR A 67 -10.54 -6.15 2.40
N ILE A 68 -10.09 -5.87 1.18
CA ILE A 68 -8.69 -5.51 0.87
C ILE A 68 -8.26 -4.32 1.73
N LEU A 69 -8.95 -3.19 1.62
CA LEU A 69 -8.58 -1.93 2.31
C LEU A 69 -8.63 -2.03 3.85
N ARG A 70 -9.55 -2.83 4.40
CA ARG A 70 -9.74 -2.88 5.87
C ARG A 70 -8.94 -3.97 6.56
N VAL A 71 -8.51 -4.99 5.83
CA VAL A 71 -7.93 -6.20 6.44
C VAL A 71 -6.62 -6.57 5.78
N LEU A 72 -6.62 -6.77 4.45
CA LEU A 72 -5.46 -7.31 3.76
C LEU A 72 -4.34 -6.28 3.62
N ASP A 73 -4.65 -5.04 3.22
CA ASP A 73 -3.65 -3.97 3.08
C ASP A 73 -3.03 -3.59 4.44
N PRO A 74 -3.81 -3.40 5.52
CA PRO A 74 -3.25 -3.21 6.86
C PRO A 74 -2.34 -4.37 7.33
N ALA A 75 -2.66 -5.61 6.98
CA ALA A 75 -1.81 -6.75 7.29
C ALA A 75 -0.53 -6.75 6.44
N LEU A 76 -0.65 -6.49 5.14
CA LEU A 76 0.46 -6.40 4.19
C LEU A 76 1.45 -5.32 4.63
N VAL A 77 0.97 -4.11 4.93
CA VAL A 77 1.83 -2.97 5.23
C VAL A 77 2.63 -3.17 6.50
N VAL A 78 2.03 -3.76 7.55
CA VAL A 78 2.74 -4.09 8.79
C VAL A 78 3.85 -5.10 8.52
N LEU A 79 3.56 -6.15 7.74
CA LEU A 79 4.56 -7.16 7.38
C LEU A 79 5.67 -6.59 6.51
N LEU A 80 5.33 -5.76 5.52
CA LEU A 80 6.27 -5.15 4.59
C LEU A 80 7.17 -4.13 5.30
N ALA A 81 6.61 -3.23 6.11
CA ALA A 81 7.39 -2.26 6.90
C ALA A 81 8.31 -2.95 7.90
N THR A 82 7.83 -4.02 8.56
CA THR A 82 8.67 -4.86 9.43
C THR A 82 9.80 -5.50 8.65
N TRP A 83 9.51 -6.06 7.47
CA TRP A 83 10.52 -6.69 6.63
C TRP A 83 11.59 -5.69 6.16
N ILE A 84 11.19 -4.52 5.66
CA ILE A 84 12.10 -3.42 5.25
C ILE A 84 12.99 -3.01 6.43
N THR A 85 12.40 -2.82 7.61
CA THR A 85 13.14 -2.47 8.83
C THR A 85 14.17 -3.54 9.20
N LEU A 86 13.77 -4.82 9.18
CA LEU A 86 14.67 -5.93 9.49
C LEU A 86 15.80 -6.07 8.47
N MET A 87 15.56 -5.76 7.20
CA MET A 87 16.56 -5.76 6.13
C MET A 87 17.56 -4.62 6.31
N GLY A 88 17.09 -3.40 6.64
CA GLY A 88 17.93 -2.24 6.94
C GLY A 88 18.72 -2.34 8.24
N TRP A 89 18.31 -3.21 9.18
CA TRP A 89 18.93 -3.35 10.50
C TRP A 89 20.39 -3.79 10.49
N ARG A 90 20.89 -4.26 9.35
CA ARG A 90 22.28 -4.72 9.23
C ARG A 90 23.28 -3.55 9.34
N ALA A 91 22.89 -2.36 8.89
CA ALA A 91 23.81 -1.23 8.71
C ALA A 91 23.60 -0.17 9.81
N PRO A 92 24.54 -0.02 10.77
CA PRO A 92 24.32 0.77 11.98
C PRO A 92 24.07 2.26 11.74
N ILE A 93 24.63 2.83 10.67
CA ILE A 93 24.49 4.26 10.32
C ILE A 93 23.08 4.59 9.81
N VAL A 94 22.39 3.62 9.21
CA VAL A 94 21.18 3.85 8.40
C VAL A 94 19.96 3.10 8.89
N ARG A 95 20.12 2.18 9.85
CA ARG A 95 19.01 1.43 10.46
C ARG A 95 17.88 2.33 10.96
N GLY A 96 18.22 3.46 11.58
CA GLY A 96 17.24 4.40 12.12
C GLY A 96 16.46 5.12 11.02
N ILE A 97 17.15 5.48 9.93
CA ILE A 97 16.55 6.11 8.75
C ILE A 97 15.61 5.12 8.05
N VAL A 98 16.05 3.88 7.81
CA VAL A 98 15.22 2.86 7.16
C VAL A 98 13.99 2.53 8.02
N ALA A 99 14.16 2.38 9.33
CA ALA A 99 13.06 2.13 10.25
C ALA A 99 12.05 3.29 10.26
N LEU A 100 12.53 4.54 10.30
CA LEU A 100 11.67 5.73 10.26
C LEU A 100 10.90 5.82 8.95
N LEU A 101 11.56 5.60 7.81
CA LEU A 101 10.91 5.64 6.49
C LEU A 101 9.90 4.51 6.31
N ALA A 102 10.20 3.30 6.80
CA ALA A 102 9.28 2.17 6.79
C ALA A 102 8.05 2.43 7.67
N ALA A 103 8.24 3.01 8.86
CA ALA A 103 7.14 3.41 9.73
C ALA A 103 6.30 4.54 9.12
N THR A 104 6.94 5.52 8.49
CA THR A 104 6.27 6.61 7.79
C THR A 104 5.42 6.08 6.63
N TYR A 105 5.99 5.16 5.83
CA TYR A 105 5.23 4.46 4.79
C TYR A 105 4.01 3.76 5.38
N ALA A 106 4.17 2.99 6.47
CA ALA A 106 3.06 2.27 7.07
C ALA A 106 1.93 3.18 7.56
N VAL A 107 2.28 4.31 8.17
CA VAL A 107 1.29 5.29 8.63
C VAL A 107 0.55 5.92 7.44
N LEU A 108 1.26 6.25 6.37
CA LEU A 108 0.67 6.87 5.17
C LEU A 108 -0.24 5.89 4.42
N ASP A 109 0.15 4.63 4.29
CA ASP A 109 -0.63 3.58 3.65
C ASP A 109 -1.92 3.29 4.44
N LEU A 110 -1.83 3.13 5.77
CA LEU A 110 -3.01 2.98 6.63
C LEU A 110 -3.94 4.21 6.63
N ALA A 111 -3.40 5.42 6.46
CA ALA A 111 -4.19 6.63 6.31
C ALA A 111 -4.88 6.67 4.94
N GLU A 112 -4.18 6.23 3.90
CA GLU A 112 -4.70 6.13 2.54
C GLU A 112 -5.83 5.11 2.43
N ASP A 113 -5.67 3.89 2.95
CA ASP A 113 -6.70 2.85 2.91
C ASP A 113 -8.02 3.34 3.51
N ARG A 114 -7.92 4.09 4.62
CA ARG A 114 -9.08 4.72 5.27
C ARG A 114 -9.69 5.83 4.42
N ALA A 115 -8.86 6.65 3.79
CA ALA A 115 -9.32 7.73 2.92
C ALA A 115 -10.01 7.17 1.67
N ILE A 116 -9.42 6.17 1.02
CA ILE A 116 -10.02 5.44 -0.11
C ILE A 116 -11.34 4.82 0.33
N HIS A 117 -11.36 4.10 1.45
CA HIS A 117 -12.60 3.48 1.94
C HIS A 117 -13.69 4.53 2.18
N GLN A 118 -13.34 5.69 2.73
CA GLN A 118 -14.28 6.79 2.94
C GLN A 118 -14.87 7.29 1.61
N VAL A 119 -14.02 7.59 0.60
CA VAL A 119 -14.48 8.13 -0.69
C VAL A 119 -15.19 7.10 -1.57
N THR A 120 -14.90 5.81 -1.41
CA THR A 120 -15.51 4.75 -2.20
C THR A 120 -16.83 4.26 -1.61
N PHE A 121 -16.95 4.18 -0.28
CA PHE A 121 -18.07 3.45 0.35
C PHE A 121 -18.93 4.27 1.33
N VAL A 122 -18.44 5.41 1.80
CA VAL A 122 -19.12 6.16 2.89
C VAL A 122 -19.70 7.47 2.41
N THR A 123 -18.95 8.21 1.61
CA THR A 123 -19.36 9.54 1.13
C THR A 123 -19.61 9.53 -0.37
N VAL A 124 -20.52 10.40 -0.84
CA VAL A 124 -20.52 10.83 -2.24
C VAL A 124 -19.13 11.40 -2.57
N LEU A 125 -18.64 11.20 -3.80
CA LEU A 125 -17.31 11.61 -4.26
C LEU A 125 -17.07 13.14 -4.13
N GLN A 126 -16.74 13.57 -2.92
CA GLN A 126 -16.44 14.96 -2.61
C GLN A 126 -15.01 15.28 -3.06
N PRO A 127 -14.80 16.34 -3.87
CA PRO A 127 -13.48 16.67 -4.41
C PRO A 127 -12.37 16.81 -3.37
N GLU A 128 -12.68 17.38 -2.20
CA GLU A 128 -11.70 17.59 -1.12
C GLU A 128 -11.22 16.27 -0.50
N LEU A 129 -12.13 15.32 -0.29
CA LEU A 129 -11.79 14.00 0.24
C LEU A 129 -11.00 13.18 -0.79
N VAL A 130 -11.38 13.26 -2.07
CA VAL A 130 -10.64 12.60 -3.16
C VAL A 130 -9.24 13.19 -3.30
N ALA A 131 -9.08 14.51 -3.22
CA ALA A 131 -7.77 15.16 -3.24
C ALA A 131 -6.89 14.74 -2.05
N THR A 132 -7.48 14.62 -0.86
CA THR A 132 -6.79 14.14 0.35
C THR A 132 -6.34 12.70 0.19
N SER A 133 -7.24 11.82 -0.28
CA SER A 133 -6.95 10.41 -0.56
C SER A 133 -5.82 10.28 -1.59
N SER A 134 -5.89 11.04 -2.69
CA SER A 134 -4.84 11.08 -3.71
C SER A 134 -3.50 11.59 -3.17
N ALA A 135 -3.49 12.56 -2.26
CA ALA A 135 -2.29 13.05 -1.62
C ALA A 135 -1.62 11.94 -0.79
N PHE A 136 -2.40 11.16 -0.04
CA PHE A 136 -1.88 10.00 0.68
C PHE A 136 -1.34 8.92 -0.27
N THR A 137 -2.01 8.63 -1.40
CA THR A 137 -1.52 7.67 -2.40
C THR A 137 -0.15 8.09 -2.94
N LYS A 138 0.03 9.37 -3.29
CA LYS A 138 1.34 9.89 -3.74
C LYS A 138 2.39 9.79 -2.62
N ALA A 139 2.02 10.18 -1.41
CA ALA A 139 2.93 10.19 -0.26
C ALA A 139 3.38 8.77 0.14
N LYS A 140 2.48 7.79 0.17
CA LYS A 140 2.81 6.39 0.51
C LYS A 140 3.81 5.81 -0.48
N PHE A 141 3.62 6.02 -1.79
CA PHE A 141 4.57 5.55 -2.81
C PHE A 141 5.92 6.28 -2.72
N ALA A 142 5.92 7.60 -2.52
CA ALA A 142 7.17 8.36 -2.33
C ALA A 142 7.94 7.87 -1.10
N SER A 143 7.24 7.59 0.01
CA SER A 143 7.83 7.06 1.24
C SER A 143 8.35 5.63 1.06
N LEU A 144 7.58 4.76 0.42
CA LEU A 144 7.99 3.38 0.12
C LEU A 144 9.24 3.36 -0.76
N PHE A 145 9.24 4.14 -1.85
CA PHE A 145 10.40 4.28 -2.73
C PHE A 145 11.63 4.73 -1.94
N SER A 146 11.49 5.76 -1.11
CA SER A 146 12.57 6.28 -0.26
C SER A 146 13.08 5.22 0.72
N ALA A 147 12.19 4.46 1.37
CA ALA A 147 12.54 3.38 2.29
C ALA A 147 13.33 2.27 1.58
N LEU A 148 12.89 1.86 0.38
CA LEU A 148 13.56 0.86 -0.44
C LEU A 148 14.93 1.35 -0.91
N MET A 149 15.06 2.61 -1.34
CA MET A 149 16.35 3.18 -1.74
C MET A 149 17.33 3.24 -0.57
N ALA A 150 16.89 3.70 0.60
CA ALA A 150 17.71 3.71 1.81
C ALA A 150 18.15 2.28 2.21
N MET A 151 17.25 1.31 2.12
CA MET A 151 17.54 -0.10 2.39
C MET A 151 18.55 -0.69 1.39
N ILE A 152 18.37 -0.45 0.09
CA ILE A 152 19.30 -0.93 -0.96
C ILE A 152 20.69 -0.31 -0.76
N TRP A 153 20.75 0.98 -0.47
CA TRP A 153 22.00 1.66 -0.18
C TRP A 153 22.69 1.11 1.07
N ALA A 154 21.93 0.85 2.14
CA ALA A 154 22.40 0.19 3.35
C ALA A 154 23.07 -1.17 3.04
N MET A 155 22.38 -2.00 2.26
CA MET A 155 22.86 -3.34 1.91
C MET A 155 24.13 -3.29 1.05
N ARG A 156 24.26 -2.31 0.14
CA ARG A 156 25.45 -2.16 -0.70
C ARG A 156 26.69 -1.78 0.10
N ARG A 157 26.56 -0.95 1.15
CA ARG A 157 27.68 -0.53 1.99
C ARG A 157 28.24 -1.61 2.91
N GLU A 158 27.53 -2.71 3.11
CA GLU A 158 28.04 -3.86 3.85
C GLU A 158 28.70 -4.93 2.97
N ALA A 159 28.47 -4.88 1.66
CA ALA A 159 28.96 -5.87 0.72
C ALA A 159 30.35 -5.54 0.15
N GLY A 160 30.82 -4.30 0.33
CA GLY A 160 32.16 -3.84 -0.02
C GLY A 160 32.93 -3.44 1.22
#